data_AF-A0A7C3F2D4-F1
#
_entry.id   AF-A0A7C3F2D4-F1
#
_cell.length_a   1.000
_cell.length_b   1.000
_cell.length_c   1.000
_cell.angle_alpha   90.00
_cell.angle_beta   90.00
_cell.angle_gamma   90.00
#
_symmetry.space_group_name_H-M   'P 1'
#
loop_
_entity.id
_entity.type
_entity.pdbx_description
1 polymer ?
#
loop_
_entity_poly.entity_id
_entity_poly.type
_entity_poly.pdbx_seq_one_letter_code
_entity_poly.pdbx_strand_id
1 'polypeptide(L)' 'MYQRRPGCLSGLLKLFMLDRLFGWMQRRFGYRSGSCMGCGCGVIMLIIFIMLASSIIFGTDWLRFSF' A
#
# COMPACT_ATOMS: atom_id res chain seq x y z
N MET A 1 -19.76 -1.37 -20.80
CA MET A 1 -19.62 -1.80 -19.39
C MET A 1 -19.06 -0.62 -18.60
N TYR A 2 -19.83 0.00 -17.71
CA TYR A 2 -19.39 1.19 -16.96
C TYR A 2 -18.45 0.75 -15.83
N GLN A 3 -17.14 0.75 -16.08
CA GLN A 3 -16.12 0.47 -15.07
C GLN A 3 -16.14 1.63 -14.06
N ARG A 4 -16.97 1.53 -13.02
CA ARG A 4 -16.98 2.47 -11.89
C ARG A 4 -15.61 2.37 -11.21
N ARG A 5 -14.67 3.24 -11.60
CA ARG A 5 -13.40 3.36 -10.89
C ARG A 5 -13.70 3.72 -9.43
N PRO A 6 -12.98 3.11 -8.46
CA PRO A 6 -13.14 3.41 -7.05
C PRO A 6 -12.92 4.91 -6.85
N GLY A 7 -13.83 5.58 -6.14
CA GLY A 7 -13.67 7.00 -5.86
C GLY A 7 -12.69 7.26 -4.71
N CYS A 8 -12.44 8.54 -4.44
CA CYS A 8 -11.38 9.03 -3.55
C CYS A 8 -11.40 8.38 -2.16
N LEU A 9 -12.58 8.22 -1.55
CA LEU A 9 -12.70 7.62 -0.21
C LEU A 9 -12.35 6.13 -0.20
N SER A 10 -12.72 5.41 -1.26
CA SER A 10 -12.42 4.00 -1.46
C SER A 10 -10.92 3.77 -1.70
N GLY A 11 -10.28 4.66 -2.46
CA GLY A 11 -8.83 4.66 -2.64
C GLY A 11 -8.07 4.97 -1.35
N LEU A 12 -8.52 5.96 -0.58
CA LEU A 12 -7.92 6.33 0.71
C LEU A 12 -8.01 5.19 1.72
N LEU A 13 -9.16 4.49 1.77
CA LEU A 13 -9.34 3.32 2.62
C LEU A 13 -8.38 2.18 2.23
N LYS A 14 -8.23 1.90 0.94
CA LYS A 14 -7.27 0.90 0.45
C LYS A 14 -5.83 1.26 0.81
N LEU A 15 -5.44 2.51 0.62
CA LEU A 15 -4.11 3.02 0.98
C LEU A 15 -3.86 2.90 2.49
N PHE A 16 -4.83 3.28 3.32
CA PHE A 16 -4.74 3.18 4.78
C PHE A 16 -4.61 1.74 5.26
N MET A 17 -5.39 0.84 4.68
CA MET A 17 -5.36 -0.58 5.03
C MET A 17 -4.03 -1.22 4.59
N LEU A 18 -3.50 -0.82 3.43
CA LEU A 18 -2.20 -1.24 2.94
C LEU A 18 -1.07 -0.73 3.86
N ASP A 19 -1.07 0.57 4.23
CA ASP A 19 -0.07 1.16 5.12
C ASP A 19 -0.02 0.46 6.48
N ARG A 20 -1.20 0.19 7.07
CA ARG A 20 -1.31 -0.48 8.36
C ARG A 20 -0.83 -1.94 8.31
N LEU A 21 -1.19 -2.67 7.26
CA LEU A 21 -0.72 -4.04 7.03
C LEU A 21 0.80 -4.05 6.82
N PHE A 22 1.28 -3.13 6.00
CA PHE A 22 2.68 -3.04 5.64
C PHE A 22 3.57 -2.64 6.82
N GLY A 23 3.14 -1.67 7.63
CA GLY A 23 3.81 -1.30 8.87
C GLY A 23 3.76 -2.39 9.95
N TRP A 24 2.75 -3.28 9.95
CA TRP A 24 2.73 -4.48 10.79
C TRP A 24 3.74 -5.53 10.28
N MET A 25 3.77 -5.75 8.97
CA MET A 25 4.67 -6.70 8.33
C MET A 25 6.14 -6.26 8.44
N GLN A 26 6.45 -4.98 8.23
CA GLN A 26 7.79 -4.41 8.45
C GLN A 26 8.24 -4.49 9.92
N ARG A 27 7.32 -4.37 10.89
CA ARG A 27 7.65 -4.53 12.31
C ARG A 27 7.96 -5.98 12.70
N ARG A 28 7.35 -6.96 12.01
CA ARG A 28 7.47 -8.38 12.33
C ARG A 28 8.52 -9.12 11.48
N PHE A 29 8.71 -8.71 10.23
CA PHE A 29 9.60 -9.34 9.25
C PHE A 29 10.68 -8.40 8.69
N GLY A 30 10.54 -7.07 8.83
CA GLY A 30 11.43 -6.07 8.21
C GLY A 30 12.46 -5.44 9.15
N TYR A 31 13.00 -4.28 8.73
CA TYR A 31 14.09 -3.49 9.33
C TYR A 31 14.10 -3.34 10.86
N ARG A 32 12.96 -3.49 11.54
CA ARG A 32 12.85 -3.35 12.99
C ARG A 32 13.15 -4.64 13.78
N SER A 33 13.40 -5.75 13.09
CA SER A 33 13.68 -7.06 13.69
C SER A 33 15.14 -7.25 14.14
N GLY A 34 16.03 -6.29 13.87
CA GLY A 34 17.41 -6.30 14.41
C GLY A 34 18.35 -7.39 13.84
N SER A 35 17.93 -8.13 12.82
CA SER A 35 18.73 -9.20 12.18
C SER A 35 19.23 -8.77 10.79
N CYS A 36 20.35 -9.34 10.31
CA CYS A 36 20.96 -9.06 8.99
C CYS A 36 20.00 -9.24 7.79
N MET A 37 18.87 -9.93 7.98
CA MET A 37 17.77 -10.00 7.01
C MET A 37 17.01 -8.68 6.80
N GLY A 38 17.18 -7.70 7.70
CA GLY A 38 16.53 -6.38 7.65
C GLY A 38 16.98 -5.52 6.47
N CYS A 39 18.25 -5.62 6.05
CA CYS A 39 18.77 -4.82 4.92
C CYS A 39 18.29 -5.28 3.54
N GLY A 40 17.89 -6.54 3.37
CA GLY A 40 17.47 -7.10 2.06
C GLY A 40 15.97 -7.33 1.94
N CYS A 41 15.37 -8.09 2.86
CA CYS A 41 13.93 -8.39 2.82
C CYS A 41 13.07 -7.14 3.08
N GLY A 42 13.59 -6.19 3.85
CA GLY A 42 12.92 -4.91 4.08
C GLY A 42 12.74 -4.08 2.80
N VAL A 43 13.74 -4.05 1.91
CA VAL A 43 13.68 -3.33 0.63
C VAL A 43 12.66 -3.97 -0.31
N ILE A 44 12.67 -5.29 -0.42
CA ILE A 44 11.76 -6.04 -1.31
C ILE A 44 10.30 -5.79 -0.95
N MET A 45 9.98 -5.87 0.35
CA MET A 45 8.68 -5.49 0.86
C MET A 45 8.32 -4.06 0.42
N LEU A 46 9.25 -3.11 0.57
CA LEU A 46 9.01 -1.69 0.29
C LEU A 46 8.70 -1.44 -1.20
N ILE A 47 9.41 -2.14 -2.09
CA ILE A 47 9.15 -2.13 -3.53
C ILE A 47 7.74 -2.65 -3.84
N ILE A 48 7.34 -3.77 -3.23
CA ILE A 48 5.99 -4.34 -3.40
C ILE A 48 4.94 -3.34 -2.92
N PHE A 49 5.15 -2.69 -1.78
CA PHE A 49 4.25 -1.66 -1.27
C PHE A 49 4.07 -0.49 -2.23
N ILE A 50 5.18 0.03 -2.78
CA ILE A 50 5.14 1.13 -3.75
C ILE A 50 4.40 0.71 -5.03
N MET A 51 4.60 -0.52 -5.50
CA MET A 51 3.87 -1.07 -6.66
C MET A 51 2.36 -1.14 -6.40
N LEU A 52 1.93 -1.63 -5.23
CA LEU A 52 0.52 -1.66 -4.87
C LEU A 52 -0.06 -0.26 -4.65
N ALA A 53 0.66 0.61 -3.95
CA ALA A 53 0.22 1.98 -3.68
C ALA A 53 0.06 2.78 -4.97
N SER A 54 1.03 2.70 -5.90
CA SER A 54 0.94 3.33 -7.21
C SER A 54 -0.24 2.78 -8.01
N SER A 55 -0.47 1.46 -8.00
CA SER A 55 -1.63 0.84 -8.66
C SER A 55 -2.97 1.36 -8.11
N ILE A 56 -3.08 1.58 -6.79
CA ILE A 56 -4.26 2.19 -6.17
C ILE A 56 -4.38 3.66 -6.56
N ILE A 57 -3.27 4.41 -6.57
CA ILE A 57 -3.26 5.84 -6.88
C ILE A 57 -3.67 6.11 -8.34
N PHE A 58 -3.14 5.35 -9.30
CA PHE A 58 -3.50 5.46 -10.72
C PHE A 58 -4.87 4.82 -11.05
N GLY A 59 -5.36 3.93 -10.18
CA GLY A 59 -6.66 3.29 -10.32
C GLY A 59 -7.83 4.07 -9.72
N THR A 60 -7.57 5.10 -8.91
CA THR A 60 -8.59 5.86 -8.16
C THR A 60 -8.87 7.21 -8.82
N ASP A 61 -10.15 7.57 -8.95
CA ASP A 61 -10.56 8.90 -9.39
C ASP A 61 -10.58 9.87 -8.19
N TRP A 62 -9.49 10.60 -8.00
CA TRP A 62 -9.31 11.58 -6.91
C TRP A 62 -10.31 12.72 -6.92
N LEU A 63 -10.80 13.09 -8.11
CA LEU A 63 -11.80 14.14 -8.31
C LEU A 63 -13.22 13.69 -7.95
N ARG A 64 -13.43 12.40 -7.67
CA ARG A 64 -14.73 11.82 -7.38
C ARG A 64 -14.79 11.43 -5.91
N PHE A 65 -15.32 12.32 -5.07
CA PHE A 65 -15.64 12.10 -3.64
C PHE A 65 -16.85 11.15 -3.44
N SER A 66 -16.85 10.00 -4.12
CA SER A 66 -17.88 8.96 -3.99
C SER A 66 -17.23 7.64 -3.59
N PHE A 67 -18.01 6.74 -2.99
CA PHE A 67 -17.65 5.32 -2.95
C PHE A 67 -17.73 4.70 -4.35
#